data_AF-A0A7G8ZM56-F1
#
_entry.id   AF-A0A7G8ZM56-F1
#
_cell.length_a   1.000
_cell.length_b   1.000
_cell.length_c   1.000
_cell.angle_alpha   90.00
_cell.angle_beta   90.00
_cell.angle_gamma   90.00
#
_symmetry.space_group_name_H-M   'P 1'
#
loop_
_entity.id
_entity.type
_entity.pdbx_description
1 polymer ?
#
loop_
_entity_poly.entity_id
_entity_poly.type
_entity_poly.pdbx_seq_one_letter_code
_entity_poly.pdbx_strand_id
1 'polypeptide(L)'
;MRERRCLARGVSGPESGLIRFVADPDGRVVPDIAVKLPGRGAWVSADRASVDLAVKKGKLARALDGAKASAGLADEVEMLLAARALSLIGLARRAGALATGMDAVRLSLKAARPAWRIEASDGAADGRGKLDRLAKAAWGDIPVAGCFSAAELGQAAGRDSVVHAALSGGPQGRSFGEVMHRLSGFRIIDPAKNAGESG
;
A
#
# COMPACT_ATOMS: atom_id res chain seq x y z
N MET A 1 -13.98 -13.58 -7.87
CA MET A 1 -12.91 -12.55 -7.97
C MET A 1 -12.72 -12.26 -9.45
N ARG A 2 -12.62 -10.99 -9.86
CA ARG A 2 -12.47 -10.65 -11.28
C ARG A 2 -11.02 -10.87 -11.71
N GLU A 3 -10.81 -11.61 -12.79
CA GLU A 3 -9.48 -11.79 -13.38
C GLU A 3 -9.23 -10.79 -14.50
N ARG A 4 -7.97 -10.40 -14.64
CA ARG A 4 -7.49 -9.43 -15.62
C ARG A 4 -6.12 -9.88 -16.13
N ARG A 5 -5.83 -9.57 -17.39
CA ARG A 5 -4.53 -9.84 -18.01
C ARG A 5 -3.63 -8.63 -17.84
N CYS A 6 -2.44 -8.84 -17.28
CA CYS A 6 -1.40 -7.82 -17.23
C CYS A 6 -0.90 -7.52 -18.65
N LEU A 7 -1.01 -6.27 -19.09
CA LEU A 7 -0.58 -5.82 -20.40
C LEU A 7 0.95 -5.94 -20.58
N ALA A 8 1.71 -5.66 -19.52
CA ALA A 8 3.18 -5.71 -19.54
C ALA A 8 3.72 -7.13 -19.73
N ARG A 9 3.19 -8.10 -18.96
CA ARG A 9 3.71 -9.47 -18.89
C ARG A 9 2.87 -10.50 -19.68
N GLY A 10 1.64 -10.16 -20.03
CA GLY A 10 0.73 -11.07 -20.73
C GLY A 10 0.14 -12.17 -19.85
N VAL A 11 0.35 -12.13 -18.54
CA VAL A 11 -0.15 -13.12 -17.56
C VAL A 11 -1.47 -12.66 -16.97
N SER A 12 -2.43 -13.59 -16.83
CA SER A 12 -3.70 -13.35 -16.14
C SER A 12 -3.58 -13.58 -14.64
N GLY A 13 -4.31 -12.78 -13.86
CA GLY A 13 -4.35 -12.92 -12.41
C GLY A 13 -5.48 -12.10 -11.79
N PRO A 14 -5.58 -12.10 -10.46
CA PRO A 14 -6.61 -11.38 -9.75
C PRO A 14 -6.43 -9.87 -9.91
N GLU A 15 -7.53 -9.15 -10.12
CA GLU A 15 -7.54 -7.67 -10.26
C GLU A 15 -6.92 -6.95 -9.05
N SER A 16 -6.96 -7.56 -7.86
CA SER A 16 -6.33 -7.04 -6.65
C SER A 16 -4.81 -6.85 -6.77
N GLY A 17 -4.14 -7.64 -7.62
CA GLY A 17 -2.69 -7.57 -7.87
C GLY A 17 -2.29 -6.64 -9.02
N LEU A 18 -3.22 -5.87 -9.58
CA LEU A 18 -3.00 -5.01 -10.74
C LEU A 18 -3.32 -3.54 -10.44
N ILE A 19 -2.72 -2.65 -11.24
CA ILE A 19 -3.05 -1.23 -11.33
C ILE A 19 -3.81 -1.00 -12.65
N ARG A 20 -4.95 -0.31 -12.55
CA ARG A 20 -5.68 0.18 -13.71
C ARG A 20 -5.09 1.50 -14.16
N PHE A 21 -4.97 1.68 -15.47
CA PHE A 21 -4.62 2.93 -16.12
C PHE A 21 -5.72 3.31 -17.10
N VAL A 22 -5.99 4.60 -17.23
CA VAL A 22 -6.98 5.16 -18.16
C VAL A 22 -6.36 6.34 -18.93
N ALA A 23 -6.97 6.73 -20.04
CA ALA A 23 -6.68 8.00 -20.69
C ALA A 23 -7.49 9.12 -20.02
N ASP A 24 -6.83 10.23 -19.68
CA ASP A 24 -7.51 11.47 -19.28
C ASP A 24 -7.99 12.26 -20.52
N PRO A 25 -8.79 13.33 -20.34
CA PRO A 25 -9.27 14.15 -21.46
C PRO A 25 -8.16 14.85 -22.28
N ASP A 26 -6.96 15.03 -21.70
CA ASP A 26 -5.80 15.62 -22.37
C ASP A 26 -4.99 14.57 -23.16
N GLY A 27 -5.43 13.30 -23.16
CA GLY A 27 -4.74 12.19 -23.81
C GLY A 27 -3.48 11.75 -23.06
N ARG A 28 -3.45 11.89 -21.74
CA ARG A 28 -2.39 11.34 -20.87
C ARG A 28 -2.85 10.04 -20.22
N VAL A 29 -1.91 9.13 -20.01
CA VAL A 29 -2.16 7.91 -19.24
C VAL A 29 -2.05 8.24 -17.76
N VAL A 30 -3.11 7.99 -16.98
CA VAL A 30 -3.16 8.24 -15.54
C VAL A 30 -3.48 6.97 -14.75
N PRO A 31 -2.91 6.78 -13.54
CA PRO A 31 -3.26 5.67 -12.66
C PRO A 31 -4.66 5.84 -12.05
N ASP A 32 -5.48 4.80 -12.15
CA ASP A 32 -6.81 4.73 -11.51
C ASP A 32 -6.77 3.77 -10.31
N ILE A 33 -6.11 4.20 -9.23
CA ILE A 33 -5.88 3.38 -8.02
C ILE A 33 -7.20 2.90 -7.39
N ALA A 34 -8.24 3.74 -7.44
CA ALA A 34 -9.54 3.45 -6.85
C ALA A 34 -10.50 2.72 -7.81
N VAL A 35 -10.12 2.54 -9.08
CA VAL A 35 -10.94 1.92 -10.12
C VAL A 35 -12.29 2.65 -10.30
N LYS A 36 -12.24 3.99 -10.34
CA LYS A 36 -13.43 4.86 -10.41
C LYS A 36 -13.50 5.74 -11.65
N LEU A 37 -12.39 5.87 -12.38
CA LEU A 37 -12.38 6.73 -13.55
C LEU A 37 -13.17 6.08 -14.71
N PRO A 38 -13.94 6.87 -15.48
CA PRO A 38 -14.69 6.37 -16.62
C PRO A 38 -13.76 5.96 -17.77
N GLY A 39 -14.32 5.29 -18.77
CA GLY A 39 -13.61 4.96 -20.01
C GLY A 39 -12.85 3.63 -20.01
N ARG A 40 -12.16 3.37 -21.12
CA ARG A 40 -11.38 2.15 -21.36
C ARG A 40 -10.20 2.10 -20.38
N GLY A 41 -10.07 0.97 -19.67
CA GLY A 41 -8.97 0.72 -18.74
C GLY A 41 -7.98 -0.31 -19.26
N ALA A 42 -6.69 -0.04 -19.08
CA ALA A 42 -5.61 -1.00 -19.24
C ALA A 42 -5.11 -1.48 -17.87
N TRP A 43 -4.68 -2.73 -17.75
CA TRP A 43 -4.25 -3.30 -16.48
C TRP A 43 -2.80 -3.75 -16.54
N VAL A 44 -2.02 -3.40 -15.52
CA VAL A 44 -0.60 -3.78 -15.39
C VAL A 44 -0.36 -4.31 -13.98
N SER A 45 0.53 -5.29 -13.82
CA SER A 45 0.91 -5.79 -12.50
C SER A 45 1.37 -4.66 -11.59
N ALA A 46 0.98 -4.72 -10.31
CA ALA A 46 1.31 -3.71 -9.31
C ALA A 46 2.77 -3.82 -8.85
N ASP A 47 3.70 -3.64 -9.79
CA ASP A 47 5.13 -3.56 -9.55
C ASP A 47 5.81 -2.59 -10.52
N ARG A 48 6.85 -1.91 -10.04
CA ARG A 48 7.59 -0.88 -10.78
C ARG A 48 8.08 -1.39 -12.14
N ALA A 49 8.70 -2.57 -12.16
CA ALA A 49 9.25 -3.15 -13.39
C ALA A 49 8.18 -3.39 -14.46
N SER A 50 6.97 -3.80 -14.08
CA SER A 50 5.86 -3.98 -15.01
C SER A 50 5.35 -2.66 -15.58
N VAL A 51 5.23 -1.63 -14.75
CA VAL A 51 4.80 -0.29 -15.20
C VAL A 51 5.84 0.29 -16.16
N ASP A 52 7.13 0.25 -15.79
CA ASP A 52 8.23 0.75 -16.62
C ASP A 52 8.31 0.01 -17.95
N LEU A 53 8.13 -1.32 -17.95
CA LEU A 53 8.09 -2.12 -19.17
C LEU A 53 6.90 -1.73 -20.07
N ALA A 54 5.73 -1.47 -19.48
CA ALA A 54 4.53 -1.06 -20.23
C ALA A 54 4.73 0.30 -20.90
N VAL A 55 5.38 1.25 -20.21
CA VAL A 55 5.76 2.57 -20.73
C VAL A 55 6.80 2.42 -21.84
N LYS A 56 7.94 1.77 -21.54
CA LYS A 56 9.07 1.60 -22.47
C LYS A 56 8.69 0.93 -23.78
N LYS A 57 7.75 -0.03 -23.75
CA LYS A 57 7.29 -0.76 -24.94
C LYS A 57 6.07 -0.12 -25.61
N GLY A 58 5.63 1.06 -25.15
CA GLY A 58 4.48 1.78 -25.69
C GLY A 58 3.17 1.01 -25.58
N LYS A 59 3.06 0.09 -24.62
CA LYS A 59 1.89 -0.80 -24.50
C LYS A 59 0.66 -0.04 -24.04
N LEU A 60 0.82 0.89 -23.09
CA LEU A 60 -0.27 1.71 -22.59
C LEU A 60 -0.86 2.60 -23.68
N ALA A 61 -0.02 3.24 -24.50
CA ALA A 61 -0.47 4.04 -25.65
C ALA A 61 -1.31 3.22 -26.64
N ARG A 62 -0.89 1.97 -26.94
CA ARG A 62 -1.66 1.08 -27.83
C ARG A 62 -2.99 0.65 -27.23
N ALA A 63 -3.07 0.49 -25.92
CA ALA A 63 -4.28 0.05 -25.23
C ALA A 63 -5.28 1.19 -24.92
N LEU A 64 -4.78 2.43 -24.89
CA LEU A 64 -5.51 3.63 -24.46
C LEU A 64 -5.54 4.69 -25.57
N ASP A 65 -5.82 4.26 -26.80
CA ASP A 65 -6.13 5.14 -27.94
C ASP A 65 -5.07 6.23 -28.21
N GLY A 66 -3.79 5.87 -28.08
CA GLY A 66 -2.66 6.77 -28.33
C GLY A 66 -2.26 7.65 -27.15
N ALA A 67 -2.88 7.48 -25.97
CA ALA A 67 -2.57 8.27 -24.79
C ALA A 67 -1.09 8.17 -24.39
N LYS A 68 -0.52 9.31 -23.96
CA LYS A 68 0.89 9.46 -23.65
C LYS A 68 1.14 9.08 -22.19
N ALA A 69 1.97 8.06 -21.98
CA ALA A 69 2.46 7.71 -20.65
C ALA A 69 3.74 8.50 -20.33
N SER A 70 3.81 9.08 -19.13
CA SER A 70 5.01 9.77 -18.64
C SER A 70 6.12 8.76 -18.31
N ALA A 71 7.39 9.20 -18.36
CA ALA A 71 8.51 8.37 -17.94
C ALA A 71 8.50 8.09 -16.42
N GLY A 72 7.91 8.97 -15.61
CA GLY A 72 7.76 8.84 -14.16
C GLY A 72 6.46 8.19 -13.70
N LEU A 73 5.76 7.45 -14.57
CA LEU A 73 4.44 6.89 -14.26
C LEU A 73 4.48 5.91 -13.07
N ALA A 74 5.58 5.17 -12.88
CA ALA A 74 5.74 4.28 -11.73
C ALA A 74 5.86 5.06 -10.41
N ASP A 75 6.51 6.23 -10.41
CA ASP A 75 6.62 7.09 -9.23
C ASP A 75 5.27 7.72 -8.89
N GLU A 76 4.49 8.11 -9.91
CA GLU A 76 3.12 8.58 -9.72
C GLU A 76 2.24 7.50 -9.07
N VAL A 77 2.34 6.25 -9.52
CA VAL A 77 1.63 5.12 -8.91
C VAL A 77 2.03 4.92 -7.45
N GLU A 78 3.33 4.95 -7.15
CA GLU A 78 3.84 4.82 -5.77
C GLU A 78 3.26 5.90 -4.85
N MET A 79 3.34 7.16 -5.28
CA MET A 79 2.84 8.32 -4.55
C MET A 79 1.33 8.22 -4.30
N LEU A 80 0.54 7.85 -5.31
CA LEU A 80 -0.91 7.71 -5.18
C LEU A 80 -1.31 6.54 -4.28
N LEU A 81 -0.59 5.42 -4.33
CA LEU A 81 -0.80 4.28 -3.42
C LEU A 81 -0.47 4.66 -1.97
N ALA A 82 0.65 5.35 -1.74
CA ALA A 82 1.04 5.83 -0.41
C ALA A 82 -0.01 6.81 0.17
N ALA A 83 -0.44 7.80 -0.62
CA ALA A 83 -1.49 8.74 -0.23
C ALA A 83 -2.82 8.03 0.08
N ARG A 84 -3.16 7.00 -0.71
CA ARG A 84 -4.37 6.20 -0.48
C ARG A 84 -4.28 5.38 0.81
N ALA A 85 -3.12 4.78 1.11
CA ALA A 85 -2.90 4.03 2.34
C ALA A 85 -3.05 4.94 3.57
N LEU A 86 -2.43 6.13 3.56
CA LEU A 86 -2.58 7.13 4.63
C LEU A 86 -4.05 7.58 4.79
N SER A 87 -4.75 7.81 3.68
CA SER A 87 -6.19 8.14 3.72
C SER A 87 -7.03 7.05 4.39
N LEU A 88 -6.68 5.78 4.17
CA LEU A 88 -7.34 4.63 4.79
C LEU A 88 -7.05 4.52 6.30
N ILE A 89 -5.88 4.95 6.77
CA ILE A 89 -5.58 5.08 8.21
C ILE A 89 -6.56 6.07 8.85
N GLY A 90 -6.75 7.25 8.22
CA GLY A 90 -7.70 8.25 8.72
C GLY A 90 -9.15 7.76 8.76
N LEU A 91 -9.56 6.95 7.76
CA LEU A 91 -10.86 6.28 7.75
C LEU A 91 -10.98 5.21 8.86
N ALA A 92 -9.94 4.40 9.05
CA ALA A 92 -9.92 3.37 10.08
C ALA A 92 -10.03 3.94 11.48
N ARG A 93 -9.35 5.07 11.74
CA ARG A 93 -9.50 5.83 12.99
C ARG A 93 -10.94 6.24 13.24
N ARG A 94 -11.59 6.87 12.24
CA ARG A 94 -13.01 7.30 12.38
C ARG A 94 -13.96 6.13 12.61
N ALA A 95 -13.61 4.94 12.12
CA ALA A 95 -14.36 3.71 12.34
C ALA A 95 -14.03 2.98 13.65
N GLY A 96 -13.14 3.52 14.50
CA GLY A 96 -12.70 2.87 15.74
C GLY A 96 -11.81 1.63 15.52
N ALA A 97 -11.31 1.43 14.30
CA ALA A 97 -10.53 0.25 13.90
C ALA A 97 -9.01 0.44 13.99
N LEU A 98 -8.54 1.55 14.57
CA LEU A 98 -7.13 1.92 14.67
C LEU A 98 -6.75 2.21 16.12
N ALA A 99 -5.83 1.42 16.66
CA ALA A 99 -5.12 1.75 17.90
C ALA A 99 -3.85 2.54 17.56
N THR A 100 -3.53 3.58 18.33
CA THR A 100 -2.33 4.43 18.13
C THR A 100 -1.58 4.64 19.44
N GLY A 101 -0.25 4.58 19.40
CA GLY A 101 0.62 4.67 20.57
C GLY A 101 0.97 3.31 21.15
N MET A 102 2.08 3.25 21.89
CA MET A 102 2.66 2.01 22.44
C MET A 102 1.65 1.18 23.26
N ASP A 103 1.02 1.81 24.25
CA ASP A 103 0.15 1.10 25.19
C ASP A 103 -1.15 0.61 24.55
N ALA A 104 -1.79 1.45 23.72
CA ALA A 104 -3.00 1.09 23.00
C ALA A 104 -2.74 -0.04 22.00
N VAL A 105 -1.61 -0.01 21.28
CA VAL A 105 -1.21 -1.08 20.36
C VAL A 105 -0.93 -2.36 21.13
N ARG A 106 -0.18 -2.29 22.24
CA ARG A 106 0.08 -3.45 23.11
C ARG A 106 -1.21 -4.09 23.60
N LEU A 107 -2.18 -3.30 24.05
CA LEU A 107 -3.49 -3.80 24.48
C LEU A 107 -4.26 -4.44 23.33
N SER A 108 -4.29 -3.79 22.16
CA SER A 108 -4.94 -4.31 20.95
C SER A 108 -4.35 -5.64 20.50
N LEU A 109 -3.01 -5.78 20.52
CA LEU A 109 -2.31 -7.00 20.13
C LEU A 109 -2.58 -8.16 21.09
N LYS A 110 -2.82 -7.89 22.38
CA LYS A 110 -3.23 -8.92 23.35
C LYS A 110 -4.68 -9.34 23.15
N ALA A 111 -5.54 -8.43 22.72
CA ALA A 111 -6.96 -8.68 22.57
C ALA A 111 -7.30 -9.51 21.33
N ALA A 112 -6.64 -9.26 20.19
CA ALA A 112 -6.89 -9.96 18.94
C ALA A 112 -5.71 -9.87 17.96
N ARG A 113 -5.68 -10.79 16.99
CA ARG A 113 -4.73 -10.73 15.88
C ARG A 113 -5.00 -9.46 15.03
N PRO A 114 -4.02 -8.58 14.84
CA PRO A 114 -4.21 -7.40 14.01
C PRO A 114 -4.32 -7.79 12.53
N ALA A 115 -5.02 -6.98 11.74
CA ALA A 115 -4.92 -7.07 10.29
C ALA A 115 -3.52 -6.60 9.83
N TRP A 116 -3.06 -5.49 10.39
CA TRP A 116 -1.74 -4.89 10.15
C TRP A 116 -1.24 -4.24 11.43
N ARG A 117 0.06 -4.42 11.70
CA ARG A 117 0.77 -3.51 12.58
C ARG A 117 1.43 -2.42 11.73
N ILE A 118 1.40 -1.19 12.22
CA ILE A 118 1.95 -0.03 11.53
C ILE A 118 2.99 0.60 12.44
N GLU A 119 4.11 0.98 11.86
CA GLU A 119 5.17 1.67 12.56
C GLU A 119 5.79 2.76 11.72
N ALA A 120 6.26 3.79 12.39
CA ALA A 120 6.97 4.86 11.74
C ALA A 120 8.35 4.38 11.27
N SER A 121 8.75 4.78 10.07
CA SER A 121 10.06 4.48 9.48
C SER A 121 11.20 5.12 10.28
N ASP A 122 10.95 6.30 10.86
CA ASP A 122 11.80 7.09 11.74
C ASP A 122 11.57 6.79 13.24
N GLY A 123 10.84 5.72 13.56
CA GLY A 123 10.64 5.24 14.93
C GLY A 123 11.87 4.55 15.52
N ALA A 124 12.04 4.65 16.85
CA ALA A 124 13.14 4.01 17.56
C ALA A 124 13.05 2.47 17.53
N ALA A 125 14.19 1.80 17.33
CA ALA A 125 14.28 0.35 17.20
C ALA A 125 13.84 -0.42 18.46
N ASP A 126 14.07 0.12 19.67
CA ASP A 126 13.67 -0.54 20.93
C ASP A 126 12.14 -0.68 21.02
N GLY A 127 11.39 0.39 20.70
CA GLY A 127 9.93 0.37 20.71
C GLY A 127 9.35 -0.63 19.71
N ARG A 128 9.88 -0.63 18.48
CA ARG A 128 9.58 -1.60 17.42
C ARG A 128 9.80 -3.04 17.90
N GLY A 129 11.00 -3.34 18.41
CA GLY A 129 11.37 -4.67 18.86
C GLY A 129 10.52 -5.19 20.02
N LYS A 130 10.02 -4.32 20.90
CA LYS A 130 9.07 -4.71 21.97
C LYS A 130 7.74 -5.21 21.39
N LEU A 131 7.19 -4.48 20.42
CA LEU A 131 5.95 -4.88 19.75
C LEU A 131 6.15 -6.08 18.82
N ASP A 132 7.34 -6.24 18.21
CA ASP A 132 7.67 -7.40 17.36
C ASP A 132 7.59 -8.70 18.16
N ARG A 133 8.32 -8.74 19.27
CA ARG A 133 8.37 -9.92 20.15
C ARG A 133 6.99 -10.25 20.69
N LEU A 134 6.21 -9.24 21.08
CA LEU A 134 4.83 -9.43 21.54
C LEU A 134 3.93 -10.02 20.45
N ALA A 135 3.97 -9.46 19.24
CA ALA A 135 3.16 -9.95 18.12
C ALA A 135 3.58 -11.37 17.72
N LYS A 136 4.88 -11.64 17.61
CA LYS A 136 5.42 -12.96 17.26
C LYS A 136 5.03 -14.02 18.27
N ALA A 137 5.11 -13.72 19.57
CA ALA A 137 4.75 -14.64 20.63
C ALA A 137 3.23 -14.97 20.64
N ALA A 138 2.37 -14.00 20.32
CA ALA A 138 0.92 -14.20 20.34
C ALA A 138 0.35 -14.78 19.04
N TRP A 139 0.88 -14.38 17.88
CA TRP A 139 0.24 -14.60 16.58
C TRP A 139 1.17 -15.11 15.48
N GLY A 140 2.44 -15.34 15.77
CA GLY A 140 3.45 -15.62 14.76
C GLY A 140 3.72 -14.39 13.88
N ASP A 141 4.00 -14.63 12.59
CA ASP A 141 4.22 -13.53 11.66
C ASP A 141 2.90 -12.80 11.34
N ILE A 142 2.96 -11.47 11.43
CA ILE A 142 1.86 -10.58 11.07
C ILE A 142 2.33 -9.57 10.03
N PRO A 143 1.42 -9.02 9.21
CA PRO A 143 1.75 -7.96 8.27
C PRO A 143 2.20 -6.68 9.00
N VAL A 144 3.29 -6.08 8.54
CA VAL A 144 3.83 -4.83 9.07
C VAL A 144 3.94 -3.79 7.95
N ALA A 145 3.50 -2.56 8.24
CA ALA A 145 3.72 -1.39 7.41
C ALA A 145 4.64 -0.40 8.15
N GLY A 146 5.91 -0.36 7.74
CA GLY A 146 7.00 0.44 8.31
C GLY A 146 7.59 1.50 7.36
N CYS A 147 6.84 1.92 6.33
CA CYS A 147 7.33 2.79 5.24
C CYS A 147 6.77 4.21 5.26
N PHE A 148 6.15 4.64 6.35
CA PHE A 148 5.64 6.00 6.53
C PHE A 148 6.34 6.64 7.73
N SER A 149 6.64 7.93 7.66
CA SER A 149 7.18 8.69 8.79
C SER A 149 6.14 8.86 9.90
N ALA A 150 6.62 9.16 11.12
CA ALA A 150 5.74 9.41 12.25
C ALA A 150 4.83 10.63 12.01
N ALA A 151 5.31 11.63 11.26
CA ALA A 151 4.55 12.81 10.87
C ALA A 151 3.42 12.48 9.89
N GLU A 152 3.68 11.69 8.83
CA GLU A 152 2.65 11.26 7.87
C GLU A 152 1.55 10.43 8.56
N LEU A 153 1.96 9.49 9.42
CA LEU A 153 1.04 8.69 10.23
C LEU A 153 0.24 9.55 11.19
N GLY A 154 0.89 10.53 11.84
CA GLY A 154 0.27 11.51 12.71
C GLY A 154 -0.84 12.27 11.99
N GLN A 155 -0.50 12.91 10.88
CA GLN A 155 -1.44 13.69 10.08
C GLN A 155 -2.65 12.84 9.65
N ALA A 156 -2.41 11.62 9.13
CA ALA A 156 -3.47 10.69 8.77
C ALA A 156 -4.37 10.32 9.96
N ALA A 157 -3.79 10.15 11.14
CA ALA A 157 -4.50 9.83 12.38
C ALA A 157 -5.06 11.06 13.12
N GLY A 158 -4.91 12.28 12.59
CA GLY A 158 -5.34 13.51 13.27
C GLY A 158 -4.59 13.77 14.58
N ARG A 159 -3.27 13.52 14.58
CA ARG A 159 -2.31 13.77 15.65
C ARG A 159 -1.08 14.48 15.06
N ASP A 160 -0.23 15.05 15.90
CA ASP A 160 1.02 15.66 15.43
C ASP A 160 2.02 14.60 14.97
N SER A 161 2.06 13.46 15.66
CA SER A 161 2.96 12.34 15.34
C SER A 161 2.41 11.02 15.87
N VAL A 162 2.62 9.93 15.12
CA VAL A 162 2.27 8.56 15.51
C VAL A 162 3.42 7.61 15.14
N VAL A 163 4.06 7.03 16.16
CA VAL A 163 5.16 6.06 15.96
C VAL A 163 4.66 4.62 15.81
N HIS A 164 3.61 4.26 16.54
CA HIS A 164 3.07 2.90 16.55
C HIS A 164 1.56 2.94 16.34
N ALA A 165 1.05 2.07 15.49
CA ALA A 165 -0.37 1.83 15.34
C ALA A 165 -0.68 0.36 15.02
N ALA A 166 -1.93 -0.04 15.21
CA ALA A 166 -2.42 -1.35 14.82
C ALA A 166 -3.84 -1.23 14.25
N LEU A 167 -4.06 -1.85 13.11
CA LEU A 167 -5.36 -1.99 12.49
C LEU A 167 -6.01 -3.30 12.93
N SER A 168 -7.24 -3.22 13.43
CA SER A 168 -8.04 -4.39 13.74
C SER A 168 -8.44 -5.14 12.46
N GLY A 169 -8.81 -6.42 12.62
CA GLY A 169 -9.52 -7.16 11.59
C GLY A 169 -10.80 -6.44 11.14
N GLY A 170 -11.24 -6.70 9.91
CA GLY A 170 -12.46 -6.12 9.34
C GLY A 170 -12.26 -5.41 8.00
N PRO A 171 -13.29 -4.70 7.51
CA PRO A 171 -13.26 -4.03 6.22
C PRO A 171 -12.09 -3.05 6.05
N GLN A 172 -11.76 -2.29 7.10
CA GLN A 172 -10.72 -1.27 7.08
C GLN A 172 -9.34 -1.90 6.91
N GLY A 173 -9.05 -2.96 7.68
CA GLY A 173 -7.81 -3.72 7.55
C GLY A 173 -7.67 -4.40 6.18
N ARG A 174 -8.76 -4.91 5.60
CA ARG A 174 -8.76 -5.48 4.24
C ARG A 174 -8.45 -4.43 3.18
N SER A 175 -9.16 -3.30 3.17
CA SER A 175 -8.91 -2.23 2.20
C SER A 175 -7.52 -1.65 2.31
N PHE A 176 -7.00 -1.47 3.54
CA PHE A 176 -5.61 -1.06 3.75
C PHE A 176 -4.63 -2.11 3.20
N GLY A 177 -4.86 -3.39 3.48
CA GLY A 177 -4.02 -4.49 3.01
C GLY A 177 -3.95 -4.61 1.48
N GLU A 178 -5.07 -4.42 0.78
CA GLU A 178 -5.10 -4.42 -0.69
C GLU A 178 -4.19 -3.31 -1.27
N VAL A 179 -4.23 -2.12 -0.68
CA VAL A 179 -3.38 -0.99 -1.11
C VAL A 179 -1.91 -1.25 -0.73
N MET A 180 -1.64 -1.73 0.48
CA MET A 180 -0.27 -2.03 0.92
C MET A 180 0.39 -3.15 0.11
N HIS A 181 -0.37 -4.18 -0.27
CA HIS A 181 0.12 -5.24 -1.13
C HIS A 181 0.53 -4.70 -2.50
N ARG A 182 -0.27 -3.81 -3.10
CA ARG A 182 0.11 -3.12 -4.33
C ARG A 182 1.34 -2.23 -4.13
N LEU A 183 1.38 -1.47 -3.03
CA LEU A 183 2.51 -0.58 -2.70
C LEU A 183 3.83 -1.33 -2.52
N SER A 184 3.80 -2.57 -2.03
CA SER A 184 5.02 -3.40 -1.89
C SER A 184 5.74 -3.72 -3.20
N GLY A 185 5.07 -3.58 -4.35
CA GLY A 185 5.73 -3.69 -5.66
C GLY A 185 6.44 -2.42 -6.12
N PHE A 186 6.31 -1.31 -5.38
CA PHE A 186 6.91 -0.02 -5.72
C PHE A 186 7.96 0.43 -4.71
N ARG A 187 7.82 0.04 -3.43
CA ARG A 187 8.78 0.35 -2.35
C ARG A 187 8.82 -0.72 -1.27
N ILE A 188 9.89 -0.71 -0.49
CA ILE A 188 10.01 -1.54 0.72
C ILE A 188 8.97 -1.07 1.75
N ILE A 189 8.03 -1.96 2.11
CA ILE A 189 6.98 -1.64 3.08
C ILE A 189 7.32 -2.03 4.52
N ASP A 190 8.30 -2.91 4.73
CA ASP A 190 8.81 -3.33 6.04
C ASP A 190 10.36 -3.37 5.99
N PRO A 191 11.02 -2.24 6.27
CA PRO A 191 12.48 -2.16 6.24
C PRO A 191 13.16 -3.06 7.28
N ALA A 192 12.51 -3.31 8.42
CA ALA A 192 13.09 -4.11 9.50
C ALA A 192 13.18 -5.59 9.12
N LYS A 193 12.18 -6.11 8.39
CA LYS A 193 12.23 -7.47 7.85
C LYS A 193 13.28 -7.63 6.75
N ASN A 194 13.37 -6.67 5.82
CA ASN A 194 14.34 -6.76 4.73
C ASN A 194 15.81 -6.67 5.18
N ALA A 195 16.09 -5.98 6.30
CA ALA A 195 17.43 -5.95 6.88
C ALA A 195 17.90 -7.32 7.42
N GLY A 196 16.97 -8.22 7.75
CA GLY A 196 17.27 -9.56 8.28
C GLY A 196 17.48 -10.65 7.21
N GLU A 197 17.12 -10.39 5.95
CA GLU A 197 17.29 -11.33 4.83
C GLU A 197 18.61 -11.12 4.06
N SER A 198 19.44 -10.16 4.50
CA SER A 198 20.75 -9.82 3.90
C SER A 198 21.94 -10.38 4.69
N GLY A 199 21.72 -11.36 5.57
CA GLY A 199 22.73 -11.96 6.46
C GLY A 199 22.89 -13.46 6.25
#